data_AF-A0A9R0U2V3-F1
#
_entry.id   AF-A0A9R0U2V3-F1
#
_cell.length_a   1.000
_cell.length_b   1.000
_cell.length_c   1.000
_cell.angle_alpha   90.00
_cell.angle_beta   90.00
_cell.angle_gamma   90.00
#
_symmetry.space_group_name_H-M   'P 1'
#
loop_
_entity.id
_entity.type
_entity.pdbx_description
1 polymer ?
#
loop_
_entity_poly.entity_id
_entity_poly.type
_entity_poly.pdbx_seq_one_letter_code
_entity_poly.pdbx_strand_id
1 'polypeptide(L)'
;MQLITIWWRWVYWANPAAWTVYGLMFSQLGDRTELIHVPGQPDQTVQEFLEGYLGLEGRYFNLVTYLHLVVIALFALLFFIFVKHLKFERR
;
A
#
# COMPACT_ATOMS: atom_id res chain seq x y z
N MET A 1 0.29 -8.62 -13.59
CA MET A 1 1.49 -7.77 -13.39
C MET A 1 2.65 -7.99 -14.40
N GLN A 2 2.46 -8.65 -15.56
CA GLN A 2 3.58 -8.98 -16.46
C GLN A 2 3.92 -7.94 -17.55
N LEU A 3 3.05 -6.97 -17.82
CA LEU A 3 3.26 -5.93 -18.85
C LEU A 3 3.90 -4.63 -18.33
N ILE A 4 4.26 -4.57 -17.04
CA ILE A 4 4.78 -3.35 -16.40
C ILE A 4 6.30 -3.38 -16.39
N THR A 5 6.92 -2.36 -17.01
CA THR A 5 8.40 -2.21 -16.98
C THR A 5 8.89 -2.14 -15.53
N ILE A 6 10.12 -2.55 -15.29
CA ILE A 6 10.67 -2.65 -13.92
C ILE A 6 10.59 -1.29 -13.18
N TRP A 7 10.83 -0.18 -13.85
CA TRP A 7 10.76 1.17 -13.25
C TRP A 7 9.36 1.54 -12.74
N TRP A 8 8.32 1.21 -13.50
CA TRP A 8 6.94 1.45 -13.10
C TRP A 8 6.53 0.65 -11.87
N ARG A 9 7.09 -0.55 -11.67
CA ARG A 9 6.91 -1.30 -10.42
C ARG A 9 7.47 -0.54 -9.23
N TRP A 10 8.69 -0.02 -9.34
CA TRP A 10 9.29 0.78 -8.26
C TRP A 10 8.50 2.04 -7.95
N VAL A 11 7.97 2.74 -8.97
CA VAL A 11 7.12 3.93 -8.76
C VAL A 11 5.83 3.57 -8.00
N TYR A 12 5.17 2.46 -8.35
CA TYR A 12 4.03 1.97 -7.60
C TYR A 12 4.40 1.66 -6.14
N TRP A 13 5.53 0.97 -5.94
CA TRP A 13 6.03 0.64 -4.61
C TRP A 13 6.54 1.82 -3.80
N ALA A 14 6.83 2.98 -4.40
CA ALA A 14 7.28 4.17 -3.70
C ALA A 14 6.14 5.17 -3.38
N ASN A 15 4.91 4.89 -3.83
CA ASN A 15 3.77 5.79 -3.70
C ASN A 15 2.97 5.50 -2.41
N PRO A 16 2.91 6.42 -1.43
CA PRO A 16 2.12 6.23 -0.23
C PRO A 16 0.63 6.02 -0.51
N ALA A 17 0.04 6.71 -1.50
CA ALA A 17 -1.37 6.52 -1.81
C ALA A 17 -1.67 5.06 -2.26
N ALA A 18 -0.73 4.43 -2.99
CA ALA A 18 -0.88 3.05 -3.43
C ALA A 18 -0.88 2.07 -2.24
N TRP A 19 0.02 2.28 -1.28
CA TRP A 19 0.08 1.52 -0.04
C TRP A 19 -1.19 1.68 0.82
N THR A 20 -1.77 2.88 0.89
CA THR A 20 -3.02 3.11 1.62
C THR A 20 -4.18 2.33 1.01
N VAL A 21 -4.34 2.37 -0.32
CA VAL A 21 -5.38 1.60 -1.02
C VAL A 21 -5.16 0.11 -0.86
N TYR A 22 -3.91 -0.36 -0.95
CA TYR A 22 -3.54 -1.74 -0.65
C TYR A 22 -4.01 -2.14 0.74
N GLY A 23 -3.69 -1.31 1.74
CA GLY A 23 -4.02 -1.58 3.12
C GLY A 23 -5.53 -1.63 3.38
N LEU A 24 -6.29 -0.70 2.81
CA LEU A 24 -7.75 -0.67 2.90
C LEU A 24 -8.39 -1.88 2.23
N MET A 25 -7.95 -2.25 1.03
CA MET A 25 -8.49 -3.41 0.32
C MET A 25 -8.23 -4.70 1.10
N PHE A 26 -6.99 -4.88 1.58
CA PHE A 26 -6.61 -6.05 2.34
C PHE A 26 -7.33 -6.12 3.71
N SER A 27 -7.50 -4.99 4.41
CA SER A 27 -8.19 -4.98 5.71
C SER A 27 -9.67 -5.30 5.62
N GLN A 28 -10.31 -4.97 4.49
CA GLN A 28 -11.74 -5.20 4.30
C GLN A 28 -12.07 -6.57 3.72
N LEU A 29 -11.19 -7.09 2.86
CA LEU A 29 -11.50 -8.24 2.00
C LEU A 29 -10.51 -9.40 2.16
N GLY A 30 -9.39 -9.21 2.86
CA GLY A 30 -8.30 -10.18 2.95
C GLY A 30 -8.65 -11.47 3.72
N ASP A 31 -9.69 -11.44 4.56
CA ASP A 31 -10.21 -12.58 5.32
C ASP A 31 -11.56 -13.10 4.78
N ARG A 32 -12.03 -12.55 3.66
CA ARG A 32 -13.33 -12.93 3.08
C ARG A 32 -13.22 -14.19 2.25
N THR A 33 -13.88 -15.24 2.72
CA THR A 33 -13.96 -16.56 2.08
C THR A 33 -15.23 -16.76 1.27
N GLU A 34 -16.05 -15.72 1.14
CA GLU A 34 -17.26 -15.73 0.31
C GLU A 34 -16.89 -15.98 -1.15
N LEU A 35 -17.63 -16.85 -1.83
CA LEU A 35 -17.43 -17.15 -3.25
C LEU A 35 -17.95 -15.99 -4.11
N ILE A 36 -17.14 -15.58 -5.07
CA ILE A 36 -17.52 -14.58 -6.07
C ILE A 36 -17.51 -15.18 -7.46
N HIS A 37 -18.48 -14.75 -8.27
CA HIS A 37 -18.54 -15.08 -9.68
C HIS A 37 -17.89 -13.95 -10.48
N VAL A 38 -16.79 -14.24 -11.16
CA VAL A 38 -16.09 -13.30 -12.03
C VAL A 38 -16.25 -13.78 -13.48
N PRO A 39 -16.84 -12.98 -14.39
CA PRO A 39 -17.03 -13.38 -15.77
C PRO A 39 -15.72 -13.87 -16.43
N GLY A 40 -15.72 -15.10 -16.94
CA GLY A 40 -14.55 -15.70 -17.59
C GLY A 40 -13.54 -16.36 -16.64
N GLN A 41 -13.83 -16.47 -15.35
CA GLN A 41 -13.04 -17.21 -14.36
C GLN A 41 -13.93 -18.21 -13.59
N PRO A 42 -13.36 -19.30 -13.04
CA PRO A 42 -14.10 -20.16 -12.12
C PRO A 42 -14.48 -19.39 -10.85
N ASP A 43 -15.54 -19.86 -10.19
CA ASP A 43 -15.92 -19.37 -8.88
C ASP A 43 -14.73 -19.57 -7.92
N GLN A 44 -14.34 -18.49 -7.26
CA GLN A 44 -13.22 -18.45 -6.33
C GLN A 44 -13.59 -17.57 -5.15
N THR A 45 -12.88 -17.71 -4.04
CA THR A 45 -13.08 -16.83 -2.89
C THR A 45 -12.62 -15.41 -3.22
N VAL A 46 -13.17 -14.42 -2.51
CA VAL A 46 -12.67 -13.03 -2.60
C VAL A 46 -11.16 -13.01 -2.34
N GLN A 47 -10.68 -13.71 -1.30
CA GLN A 47 -9.25 -13.79 -0.98
C GLN A 47 -8.40 -14.31 -2.15
N GLU A 48 -8.78 -15.42 -2.78
CA GLU A 48 -8.05 -15.99 -3.94
C GLU A 48 -7.98 -15.01 -5.11
N PHE A 49 -9.06 -14.25 -5.35
CA PHE A 49 -9.06 -13.20 -6.37
C PHE A 49 -8.12 -12.04 -6.02
N LEU A 50 -8.10 -11.57 -4.77
CA LEU A 50 -7.18 -10.52 -4.33
C LEU A 50 -5.71 -10.93 -4.48
N GLU A 51 -5.38 -12.16 -4.08
CA GLU A 51 -4.00 -12.67 -4.15
C GLU A 51 -3.59 -12.98 -5.60
N GLY A 52 -4.41 -13.73 -6.34
CA GLY A 52 -4.09 -14.21 -7.67
C GLY A 52 -4.19 -13.15 -8.77
N TYR A 53 -5.21 -12.29 -8.72
CA TYR A 53 -5.46 -11.28 -9.76
C TYR A 53 -4.88 -9.91 -9.40
N LEU A 54 -5.10 -9.44 -8.16
CA LEU A 54 -4.66 -8.11 -7.72
C LEU A 54 -3.26 -8.10 -7.10
N GLY A 55 -2.70 -9.27 -6.75
CA GLY A 55 -1.37 -9.37 -6.14
C GLY A 55 -1.31 -8.85 -4.70
N LEU A 56 -2.46 -8.78 -4.01
CA LEU A 56 -2.60 -8.33 -2.63
C LEU A 56 -2.24 -9.46 -1.65
N GLU A 57 -1.01 -10.00 -1.72
CA GLU A 57 -0.58 -11.06 -0.79
C GLU A 57 -0.48 -10.55 0.65
N GLY A 58 -1.03 -11.30 1.61
CA GLY A 58 -0.92 -10.96 3.03
C GLY A 58 0.53 -10.82 3.54
N ARG A 59 1.50 -11.51 2.92
CA ARG A 59 2.92 -11.37 3.25
C ARG A 59 3.45 -9.96 3.03
N TYR A 60 3.02 -9.27 1.97
CA TYR A 60 3.47 -7.91 1.67
C TYR A 60 2.70 -6.85 2.47
N PHE A 61 1.51 -7.17 2.99
CA PHE A 61 0.71 -6.24 3.79
C PHE A 61 1.49 -5.73 5.01
N ASN A 62 2.12 -6.63 5.77
CA ASN A 62 2.92 -6.25 6.94
C ASN A 62 4.09 -5.35 6.54
N LEU A 63 4.83 -5.72 5.49
CA LEU A 63 5.96 -4.95 4.98
C LEU A 63 5.54 -3.53 4.56
N VAL A 64 4.47 -3.42 3.77
CA VAL A 64 3.91 -2.14 3.30
C VAL A 64 3.48 -1.27 4.47
N THR A 65 2.84 -1.86 5.48
CA THR A 65 2.38 -1.14 6.67
C THR A 65 3.53 -0.56 7.47
N TYR A 66 4.60 -1.33 7.71
CA TYR A 66 5.79 -0.83 8.40
C TYR A 66 6.50 0.28 7.62
N LEU A 67 6.66 0.13 6.30
CA LEU A 67 7.23 1.17 5.44
C LEU A 67 6.41 2.47 5.51
N HIS A 68 5.08 2.36 5.54
CA HIS A 68 4.17 3.49 5.70
C HIS A 68 4.43 4.26 6.99
N LEU A 69 4.52 3.56 8.11
CA LEU A 69 4.74 4.16 9.42
C LEU A 69 6.12 4.84 9.51
N VAL A 70 7.14 4.23 8.90
CA VAL A 70 8.50 4.82 8.82
C VAL A 70 8.48 6.13 8.05
N VAL A 71 7.76 6.21 6.93
CA VAL A 71 7.64 7.45 6.14
C VAL A 71 6.93 8.55 6.93
N ILE A 72 5.85 8.21 7.65
CA ILE A 72 5.13 9.17 8.51
C ILE A 72 6.05 9.67 9.63
N ALA A 73 6.78 8.77 10.30
CA ALA A 73 7.72 9.13 11.36
C ALA A 73 8.87 10.01 10.85
N LEU A 74 9.43 9.68 9.68
CA LEU A 74 10.46 10.48 9.02
C LEU A 74 9.93 11.87 8.68
N PHE A 75 8.74 11.96 8.10
CA PHE A 75 8.12 13.25 7.76
C PHE A 75 7.88 14.10 9.02
N ALA A 76 7.36 13.50 10.09
CA ALA A 76 7.18 14.18 11.36
C ALA A 76 8.52 14.67 11.94
N LEU A 77 9.55 13.82 11.95
CA LEU A 77 10.88 14.18 12.44
C LEU A 77 11.49 15.33 11.64
N LEU A 78 11.41 15.27 10.30
CA LEU A 78 11.86 16.35 9.43
C LEU A 78 11.08 17.63 9.69
N PHE A 79 9.77 17.55 9.86
CA PHE A 79 8.93 18.69 10.22
C PHE A 79 9.39 19.35 11.53
N PHE A 80 9.64 18.57 12.58
CA PHE A 80 10.17 19.10 13.85
C PHE A 80 11.55 19.75 13.69
N ILE A 81 12.46 19.13 12.93
CA ILE A 81 13.78 19.71 12.62
C ILE A 81 13.61 21.03 11.88
N PHE A 82 12.77 21.06 10.83
CA PHE A 82 12.51 22.28 10.06
C PHE A 82 11.90 23.36 10.94
N VAL A 83 10.89 23.08 11.74
CA VAL A 83 10.30 24.07 12.67
C VAL A 83 11.35 24.61 13.66
N LYS A 84 12.24 23.75 14.17
CA LYS A 84 13.30 24.16 15.10
C LYS A 84 14.40 25.00 14.44
N HIS A 85 14.79 24.65 13.21
CA HIS A 85 15.88 25.33 12.48
C HIS A 85 15.41 26.53 11.66
N LEU A 86 14.17 26.52 11.18
CA LEU A 86 13.46 27.69 10.69
C LEU A 86 13.06 28.53 11.90
N LYS A 87 14.06 29.18 12.49
CA LYS A 87 13.84 30.38 13.28
C LYS A 87 13.06 31.35 12.36
N PHE A 88 11.74 31.47 12.55
CA PHE A 88 10.96 32.63 12.12
C PHE A 88 11.36 33.87 12.95
N GLU A 89 12.67 34.03 13.17
CA GLU A 89 13.23 35.16 13.85
C GLU A 89 13.29 36.28 12.81
N ARG A 90 12.20 37.05 12.82
CA ARG A 90 12.03 38.40 12.26
C ARG A 90 11.56 38.51 10.81
N ARG A 91 10.24 38.31 10.61
CA ARG A 91 9.36 39.29 9.95
C ARG A 91 8.07 39.42 10.74
#